data_AF-A0A1L7D3W2-F1
#
_entry.id   AF-A0A1L7D3W2-F1
#
_cell.length_a   1.000
_cell.length_b   1.000
_cell.length_c   1.000
_cell.angle_alpha   90.00
_cell.angle_beta   90.00
_cell.angle_gamma   90.00
#
_symmetry.space_group_name_H-M   'P 1'
#
loop_
_entity.id
_entity.type
_entity.pdbx_description
1 polymer ?
#
loop_
_entity_poly.entity_id
_entity_poly.type
_entity_poly.pdbx_seq_one_letter_code
_entity_poly.pdbx_strand_id
1 'polypeptide(L)'
;MAELSDIQRAVNLRMAGVSYRDIGDRLGIDALEVEDMVARYLEAASAESADVRVRLDLARLDALLAGVWKLASRGDSTAVAQALKITGQRAQLLARLEDNGAVPEPELDCDSVADELAVIKFAYRQGG
;
A
#
# COMPACT_ATOMS: atom_id res chain seq x y z
N MET A 1 12.14 -2.26 30.76
CA MET A 1 11.14 -2.32 29.66
C MET A 1 10.72 -0.89 29.39
N ALA A 2 11.02 -0.35 28.22
CA ALA A 2 10.59 1.00 27.87
C ALA A 2 9.07 0.99 27.71
N GLU A 3 8.36 1.75 28.54
CA GLU A 3 6.93 1.98 28.30
C GLU A 3 6.78 2.75 26.99
N LEU A 4 6.11 2.13 26.02
CA LEU A 4 5.68 2.81 24.80
C LEU A 4 4.67 3.89 25.19
N SER A 5 4.77 5.08 24.59
CA SER A 5 3.74 6.11 24.79
C SER A 5 2.37 5.59 24.35
N ASP A 6 1.29 6.10 24.94
CA ASP A 6 -0.07 5.65 24.58
C ASP A 6 -0.38 5.85 23.09
N ILE A 7 0.25 6.85 22.46
CA ILE A 7 0.24 7.07 21.00
C ILE A 7 0.86 5.87 20.27
N GLN A 8 2.07 5.45 20.65
CA GLN A 8 2.75 4.31 20.02
C GLN A 8 1.98 3.00 20.24
N ARG A 9 1.34 2.83 21.40
CA ARG A 9 0.47 1.68 21.70
C ARG A 9 -0.77 1.68 20.81
N ALA A 10 -1.44 2.82 20.66
CA ALA A 10 -2.60 2.95 19.78
C ALA A 10 -2.25 2.64 18.31
N VAL A 11 -1.12 3.16 17.83
CA VAL A 11 -0.63 2.91 16.46
C VAL A 11 -0.32 1.43 16.24
N ASN A 12 0.40 0.80 17.17
CA ASN A 12 0.72 -0.63 17.06
C ASN A 12 -0.54 -1.52 17.07
N LEU A 13 -1.51 -1.21 17.93
CA LEU A 13 -2.80 -1.91 17.94
C LEU A 13 -3.58 -1.68 16.64
N ARG A 14 -3.50 -0.46 16.08
CA ARG A 14 -4.14 -0.14 14.81
C ARG A 14 -3.50 -0.90 13.64
N MET A 15 -2.17 -1.01 13.61
CA MET A 15 -1.42 -1.83 12.66
C MET A 15 -1.78 -3.32 12.79
N ALA A 16 -2.01 -3.80 14.01
CA ALA A 16 -2.49 -5.16 14.28
C ALA A 16 -3.97 -5.40 13.90
N GLY A 17 -4.67 -4.39 13.35
CA GLY A 17 -6.04 -4.53 12.86
C GLY A 17 -7.12 -4.30 13.91
N VAL A 18 -6.78 -3.86 15.11
CA VAL A 18 -7.75 -3.54 16.17
C VAL A 18 -8.57 -2.29 15.77
N SER A 19 -9.86 -2.27 16.12
CA SER A 19 -10.75 -1.14 15.85
C SER A 19 -10.44 0.04 16.78
N TYR A 20 -10.73 1.28 16.38
CA TYR A 20 -10.50 2.46 17.23
C TYR A 20 -11.29 2.38 18.55
N ARG A 21 -12.50 1.83 18.52
CA ARG A 21 -13.30 1.60 19.72
C ARG A 21 -12.62 0.64 20.69
N ASP A 22 -12.18 -0.52 20.21
CA ASP A 22 -11.54 -1.50 21.08
C ASP A 22 -10.15 -1.05 21.55
N ILE A 23 -9.49 -0.15 20.82
CA ILE A 23 -8.26 0.53 21.27
C ILE A 23 -8.60 1.54 22.38
N GLY A 24 -9.66 2.32 22.21
CA GLY A 24 -10.15 3.29 23.20
C GLY A 24 -10.50 2.61 24.52
N ASP A 25 -11.24 1.49 24.45
CA ASP A 25 -11.57 0.65 25.61
C ASP A 25 -10.32 0.15 26.36
N ARG A 26 -9.22 -0.12 25.64
CA ARG A 26 -7.95 -0.59 26.22
C ARG A 26 -7.08 0.53 26.79
N LEU A 27 -7.20 1.73 26.24
CA LEU A 27 -6.42 2.91 26.65
C LEU A 27 -7.20 3.82 27.62
N GLY A 28 -8.50 3.59 27.80
CA GLY A 28 -9.38 4.41 28.64
C GLY A 28 -9.73 5.76 28.02
N ILE A 29 -9.70 5.89 26.69
CA ILE A 29 -9.99 7.13 25.95
C ILE A 29 -11.05 6.88 24.87
N ASP A 30 -11.70 7.95 24.40
CA ASP A 30 -12.77 7.84 23.41
C ASP A 30 -12.23 7.38 22.03
N ALA A 31 -13.05 6.67 21.25
CA ALA A 31 -12.67 6.18 19.94
C ALA A 31 -12.26 7.30 18.96
N LEU A 32 -12.91 8.48 19.04
CA LEU A 32 -12.57 9.65 18.24
C LEU A 32 -11.21 10.22 18.64
N GLU A 33 -10.89 10.18 19.93
CA GLU A 33 -9.60 10.63 20.47
C GLU A 33 -8.46 9.68 20.04
N VAL A 34 -8.72 8.36 20.01
CA VAL A 34 -7.77 7.38 19.43
C VAL A 34 -7.53 7.67 17.95
N GLU A 35 -8.58 7.93 17.19
CA GLU A 35 -8.49 8.21 15.75
C GLU A 35 -7.66 9.46 15.48
N ASP A 36 -7.95 10.57 16.17
CA ASP A 36 -7.19 11.82 16.05
C ASP A 36 -5.73 11.62 16.47
N MET A 37 -5.50 10.94 17.58
CA MET A 37 -4.15 10.65 18.09
C MET A 37 -3.31 9.84 17.09
N VAL A 38 -3.89 8.79 16.49
CA VAL A 38 -3.23 7.98 15.46
C VAL A 38 -3.04 8.79 14.18
N ALA A 39 -4.03 9.59 13.77
CA ALA A 39 -3.95 10.43 12.58
C ALA A 39 -2.84 11.47 12.70
N ARG A 40 -2.76 12.21 13.81
CA ARG A 40 -1.70 13.21 14.06
C ARG A 40 -0.33 12.58 14.16
N TYR A 41 -0.20 11.40 14.78
CA TYR A 41 1.07 10.68 14.82
C TYR A 41 1.55 10.29 13.42
N LEU A 42 0.64 9.78 12.60
CA LEU A 42 0.92 9.46 11.20
C LEU A 42 1.26 10.74 10.41
N GLU A 43 0.46 11.79 10.51
CA GLU A 43 0.71 13.05 9.80
C GLU A 43 2.06 13.71 10.20
N ALA A 44 2.39 13.70 11.49
CA ALA A 44 3.67 14.17 12.00
C ALA A 44 4.85 13.27 11.59
N ALA A 45 4.60 12.00 11.24
CA ALA A 45 5.61 11.05 10.77
C ALA A 45 5.97 11.20 9.28
N SER A 46 5.50 12.27 8.60
CA SER A 46 5.75 12.64 7.18
C SER A 46 4.73 12.08 6.17
N ALA A 47 4.77 12.60 4.92
CA ALA A 47 3.94 12.21 3.78
C ALA A 47 3.92 10.69 3.49
N GLU A 48 4.93 9.96 3.97
CA GLU A 48 5.01 8.50 3.99
C GLU A 48 3.83 7.83 4.74
N SER A 49 3.04 8.59 5.50
CA SER A 49 2.01 8.06 6.39
C SER A 49 0.61 7.97 5.78
N ALA A 50 0.32 8.78 4.77
CA ALA A 50 -0.85 8.55 3.91
C ALA A 50 -0.70 7.20 3.21
N ASP A 51 0.52 6.94 2.74
CA ASP A 51 0.92 5.66 2.17
C ASP A 51 0.82 4.52 3.17
N VAL A 52 1.23 4.69 4.44
CA VAL A 52 1.07 3.67 5.48
C VAL A 52 -0.40 3.30 5.69
N ARG A 53 -1.31 4.28 5.73
CA ARG A 53 -2.75 4.03 5.86
C ARG A 53 -3.29 3.26 4.67
N VAL A 54 -2.91 3.66 3.45
CA VAL A 54 -3.31 2.99 2.20
C VAL A 54 -2.74 1.57 2.13
N ARG A 55 -1.48 1.37 2.52
CA ARG A 55 -0.83 0.04 2.59
C ARG A 55 -1.51 -0.88 3.62
N LEU A 56 -1.96 -0.34 4.75
CA LEU A 56 -2.72 -1.10 5.75
C LEU A 56 -4.07 -1.56 5.21
N ASP A 57 -4.78 -0.70 4.48
CA ASP A 57 -6.05 -1.05 3.87
C ASP A 57 -5.87 -2.04 2.70
N LEU A 58 -4.77 -1.92 1.93
CA LEU A 58 -4.37 -2.94 0.95
C LEU A 58 -4.16 -4.31 1.60
N ALA A 59 -3.42 -4.37 2.71
CA ALA A 59 -3.19 -5.63 3.43
C ALA A 59 -4.49 -6.28 3.94
N ARG A 60 -5.47 -5.47 4.38
CA ARG A 60 -6.80 -5.98 4.76
C ARG A 60 -7.57 -6.53 3.58
N LEU A 61 -7.55 -5.83 2.45
CA LEU A 61 -8.20 -6.29 1.22
C LEU A 61 -7.54 -7.57 0.69
N ASP A 62 -6.22 -7.71 0.79
CA ASP A 62 -5.51 -8.94 0.44
C ASP A 62 -5.94 -10.12 1.32
N ALA A 63 -6.09 -9.90 2.63
CA ALA A 63 -6.58 -10.92 3.56
C ALA A 63 -8.03 -11.35 3.24
N LEU A 64 -8.91 -10.39 2.94
CA LEU A 64 -10.28 -10.66 2.51
C LEU A 64 -10.31 -11.43 1.18
N LEU A 65 -9.49 -11.01 0.21
CA LEU A 65 -9.37 -11.67 -1.08
C LEU A 65 -8.94 -13.12 -0.91
N ALA A 66 -7.91 -13.38 -0.11
CA ALA A 66 -7.43 -14.72 0.18
C ALA A 66 -8.53 -15.62 0.80
N GLY A 67 -9.35 -15.06 1.71
CA GLY A 67 -10.48 -15.76 2.31
C GLY A 67 -11.55 -16.18 1.32
N VAL A 68 -11.86 -15.34 0.31
CA VAL A 68 -12.90 -15.64 -0.68
C VAL A 68 -12.38 -16.37 -1.93
N TRP A 69 -11.07 -16.32 -2.19
CA TRP A 69 -10.46 -16.82 -3.43
C TRP A 69 -10.79 -18.28 -3.71
N LYS A 70 -10.71 -19.15 -2.69
CA LYS A 70 -10.98 -20.59 -2.84
C LYS A 70 -12.38 -20.90 -3.37
N LEU A 71 -13.39 -20.13 -2.96
CA LEU A 71 -14.76 -20.29 -3.42
C LEU A 71 -14.93 -19.68 -4.81
N ALA A 72 -14.37 -18.48 -5.03
CA ALA A 72 -14.41 -17.81 -6.32
C ALA A 72 -13.77 -18.66 -7.44
N SER A 73 -12.60 -19.25 -7.19
CA SER A 73 -11.90 -20.12 -8.16
C SER A 73 -12.66 -21.41 -8.49
N ARG A 74 -13.68 -21.78 -7.70
CA ARG A 74 -14.55 -22.93 -7.95
C ARG A 74 -15.84 -22.57 -8.70
N GLY A 75 -16.00 -21.30 -9.06
CA GLY A 75 -17.16 -20.82 -9.81
C GLY A 75 -18.37 -20.45 -8.95
N ASP A 76 -18.20 -20.28 -7.63
CA ASP A 76 -19.27 -19.71 -6.80
C ASP A 76 -19.52 -18.26 -7.24
N SER A 77 -20.69 -18.01 -7.84
CA SER A 77 -21.01 -16.72 -8.47
C SER A 77 -21.00 -15.55 -7.49
N THR A 78 -21.35 -15.80 -6.23
CA THR A 78 -21.33 -14.78 -5.18
C THR A 78 -19.89 -14.46 -4.79
N ALA A 79 -19.06 -15.47 -4.56
CA ALA A 79 -17.65 -15.29 -4.22
C ALA A 79 -16.87 -14.63 -5.38
N VAL A 80 -17.17 -14.98 -6.63
CA VAL A 80 -16.60 -14.30 -7.82
C VAL A 80 -16.93 -12.81 -7.80
N ALA A 81 -18.20 -12.44 -7.56
CA ALA A 81 -18.60 -11.05 -7.48
C ALA A 81 -17.88 -10.29 -6.34
N GLN A 82 -17.71 -10.91 -5.17
CA GLN A 82 -16.97 -10.29 -4.06
C GLN A 82 -15.47 -10.15 -4.36
N ALA A 83 -14.84 -11.17 -4.95
CA ALA A 83 -13.44 -11.13 -5.33
C ALA A 83 -13.15 -10.02 -6.34
N LEU A 84 -14.04 -9.82 -7.32
CA LEU A 84 -13.94 -8.71 -8.29
C LEU A 84 -14.06 -7.35 -7.61
N LYS A 85 -14.99 -7.16 -6.66
CA LYS A 85 -15.12 -5.91 -5.89
C LYS A 85 -13.88 -5.60 -5.08
N ILE A 86 -13.36 -6.59 -4.35
CA ILE A 86 -12.13 -6.43 -3.55
C ILE A 86 -10.96 -6.08 -4.46
N THR A 87 -10.82 -6.75 -5.60
CA THR A 87 -9.74 -6.48 -6.57
C THR A 87 -9.85 -5.07 -7.17
N GLY A 88 -11.06 -4.60 -7.45
CA GLY A 88 -11.31 -3.22 -7.92
C GLY A 88 -10.93 -2.18 -6.87
N GLN A 89 -11.26 -2.42 -5.59
CA GLN A 89 -10.84 -1.53 -4.49
C GLN A 89 -9.32 -1.50 -4.30
N ARG A 90 -8.65 -2.65 -4.44
CA ARG A 90 -7.18 -2.72 -4.39
C ARG A 90 -6.55 -1.88 -5.50
N ALA A 91 -7.05 -1.98 -6.73
CA ALA A 91 -6.55 -1.20 -7.85
C ALA A 91 -6.67 0.31 -7.61
N GLN A 92 -7.77 0.78 -7.02
CA GLN A 92 -7.94 2.20 -6.67
C GLN A 92 -6.95 2.68 -5.60
N LEU A 93 -6.66 1.84 -4.60
CA LEU A 93 -5.69 2.16 -3.55
C LEU A 93 -4.25 2.12 -4.07
N LEU A 94 -3.92 1.19 -4.97
CA LEU A 94 -2.61 1.13 -5.63
C LEU A 94 -2.37 2.36 -6.49
N ALA A 95 -3.33 2.76 -7.32
CA ALA A 95 -3.21 3.96 -8.15
C ALA A 95 -2.93 5.22 -7.30
N ARG A 96 -3.56 5.33 -6.12
CA ARG A 96 -3.30 6.44 -5.18
C ARG A 96 -1.88 6.46 -4.61
N LEU A 97 -1.23 5.31 -4.49
CA LEU A 97 0.18 5.23 -4.07
C LEU A 97 1.12 5.61 -5.22
N GLU A 98 0.77 5.22 -6.45
CA GLU A 98 1.55 5.53 -7.65
C GLU A 98 1.56 7.05 -7.94
N ASP A 99 0.43 7.73 -7.75
CA ASP A 99 0.32 9.19 -7.91
C ASP A 99 1.14 9.99 -6.86
N ASN A 100 1.40 9.44 -5.67
CA ASN A 100 2.23 10.05 -4.62
C ASN A 100 3.74 9.84 -4.84
N GLY A 101 4.12 8.99 -5.79
CA GLY A 101 5.48 8.52 -6.02
C GLY A 101 6.00 8.81 -7.42
N ALA A 102 5.49 9.83 -8.10
CA ALA A 102 6.05 10.29 -9.38
C ALA A 102 7.48 10.82 -9.18
N VAL A 103 8.44 9.90 -9.08
CA VAL A 103 9.75 10.13 -9.67
C VAL A 103 9.42 10.37 -11.15
N PRO A 104 9.75 11.54 -11.72
CA PRO A 104 9.58 11.73 -13.16
C PRO A 104 10.24 10.52 -13.81
N GLU A 105 9.52 9.83 -14.69
CA GLU A 105 10.13 8.77 -15.50
C GLU A 105 11.46 9.32 -15.98
N PRO A 106 12.59 8.61 -15.82
CA PRO A 106 13.82 9.08 -16.44
C PRO A 106 13.44 9.25 -17.91
N GLU A 107 13.46 10.50 -18.38
CA GLU A 107 13.20 10.80 -19.79
C GLU A 107 14.15 9.89 -20.55
N LEU A 108 13.61 8.79 -21.09
CA LEU A 108 14.33 7.94 -22.00
C LEU A 108 14.48 8.81 -23.22
N ASP A 109 15.58 9.57 -23.25
CA ASP A 109 16.01 10.30 -24.42
C ASP A 109 16.22 9.26 -25.51
N CYS A 110 15.20 9.10 -26.33
CA CYS A 110 15.14 8.11 -27.40
C CYS A 110 16.19 8.39 -28.48
N ASP A 111 16.79 9.59 -28.48
CA ASP A 111 17.90 9.94 -29.34
C ASP A 111 19.22 9.31 -28.86
N SER A 112 19.39 9.02 -27.55
CA SER A 112 20.62 8.40 -27.00
C SER A 112 20.71 6.88 -27.20
N VAL A 113 19.57 6.18 -27.22
CA VAL A 113 19.54 4.72 -27.48
C VAL A 113 19.88 4.39 -28.94
N ALA A 114 19.70 5.33 -29.87
CA ALA A 114 20.14 5.19 -31.25
C ALA A 114 21.69 5.17 -31.34
N ASP A 115 22.36 6.00 -30.54
CA ASP A 115 23.82 6.05 -30.45
C ASP A 115 24.39 4.78 -29.78
N GLU A 116 23.76 4.29 -28.71
CA GLU A 116 24.18 3.04 -28.06
C GLU A 116 24.02 1.80 -28.97
N LEU A 117 22.92 1.74 -29.73
CA LEU A 117 22.71 0.66 -30.71
C LEU A 117 23.67 0.75 -31.89
N ALA A 118 24.12 1.95 -32.27
CA ALA A 118 25.12 2.15 -33.31
C ALA A 118 26.51 1.65 -32.86
N VAL A 119 26.90 1.94 -31.61
CA VAL A 119 28.15 1.45 -31.00
C VAL A 119 28.17 -0.08 -30.94
N ILE A 120 27.08 -0.69 -30.49
CA ILE A 120 26.96 -2.16 -30.42
C ILE A 120 27.03 -2.78 -31.82
N LYS A 121 26.30 -2.23 -32.81
CA LYS A 121 26.35 -2.72 -34.20
C LYS A 121 27.73 -2.56 -34.85
N PHE A 122 28.49 -1.51 -34.49
CA PHE A 122 29.85 -1.31 -34.98
C PHE A 122 30.82 -2.32 -34.37
N ALA A 123 30.71 -2.61 -33.07
CA ALA A 123 31.52 -3.60 -32.38
C ALA A 123 31.34 -5.02 -32.95
N TYR A 124 30.11 -5.41 -33.32
CA TYR A 124 29.84 -6.70 -33.95
C TYR A 124 30.33 -6.80 -35.41
N ARG A 125 30.52 -5.68 -36.12
CA ARG A 125 30.95 -5.69 -37.53
C ARG A 125 32.47 -5.83 -37.70
N GLN A 126 33.26 -5.46 -36.70
CA GLN A 126 34.74 -5.49 -36.73
C GLN A 126 35.33 -6.79 -36.12
N GLY A 127 34.48 -7.67 -35.58
CA GLY A 127 34.87 -8.92 -34.91
C GLY A 127 34.51 -10.20 -35.67
N GLY A 128 34.35 -10.15 -36.99
CA GLY A 128 34.11 -11.30 -37.88
C GLY A 128 35.24 -11.49 -38.88
#